data_AF-A0A7W7SFR3-F1
#
_entry.id   AF-A0A7W7SFR3-F1
#
_cell.length_a   1.000
_cell.length_b   1.000
_cell.length_c   1.000
_cell.angle_alpha   90.00
_cell.angle_beta   90.00
_cell.angle_gamma   90.00
#
_symmetry.space_group_name_H-M   'P 1'
#
loop_
_entity.id
_entity.type
_entity.pdbx_description
1 polymer ?
#
loop_
_entity_poly.entity_id
_entity_poly.type
_entity_poly.pdbx_seq_one_letter_code
_entity_poly.pdbx_strand_id
1 'polypeptide(L)'
;MTTPAPTPPPVPPVPPVPAPAPPGVPSAEELAALPDWARAHVDTLTSETTRAREEADARAVELRDLTTKLSGMQDPAVAAAAIREAADKLAATEAQLTRERLGRQYKLPDALVSRIQGADAAAMEADAQALAAFAPAPGVRLPGPDPLQGGGQPAPLSPQDQFAQLITSALNK
;
A
#
# COMPACT_ATOMS: atom_id res chain seq x y z
N MET A 1 63.20 24.98 23.34
CA MET A 1 62.25 25.98 23.86
C MET A 1 61.41 26.46 22.69
N THR A 2 60.16 25.99 22.57
CA THR A 2 59.26 26.32 21.45
C THR A 2 58.07 27.09 21.99
N THR A 3 57.89 28.31 21.50
CA THR A 3 56.82 29.26 21.85
C THR A 3 55.47 28.78 21.29
N PRO A 4 54.36 28.83 22.04
CA PRO A 4 53.04 28.59 21.47
C PRO A 4 52.54 29.81 20.67
N ALA A 5 51.89 29.54 19.53
CA ALA A 5 51.25 30.52 18.65
C ALA A 5 49.95 31.09 19.26
N PRO A 6 49.55 32.32 18.93
CA PRO A 6 48.35 32.95 19.50
C PRO A 6 47.06 32.40 18.88
N THR A 7 46.08 32.11 19.74
CA THR A 7 44.71 31.72 19.41
C THR A 7 43.97 32.84 18.65
N PRO A 8 43.22 32.56 17.55
CA PRO A 8 42.38 33.57 16.91
C PRO A 8 41.17 33.94 17.79
N PRO A 9 40.65 35.17 17.69
CA PRO A 9 39.49 35.60 18.47
C PRO A 9 38.19 34.87 18.04
N PRO A 10 37.20 34.76 18.94
CA PRO A 10 35.92 34.12 18.62
C PRO A 10 35.14 34.95 17.59
N VAL A 11 34.65 34.27 16.55
CA VAL A 11 33.76 34.82 15.53
C VAL A 11 32.41 35.16 16.20
N PRO A 12 31.84 36.36 16.02
CA PRO A 12 30.52 36.68 16.56
C PRO A 12 29.44 35.79 15.92
N PRO A 13 28.39 35.40 16.66
CA PRO A 13 27.31 34.60 16.11
C PRO A 13 26.62 35.37 14.98
N VAL A 14 26.58 34.76 13.80
CA VAL A 14 25.78 35.23 12.67
C VAL A 14 24.30 35.22 13.11
N PRO A 15 23.54 36.31 12.94
CA PRO A 15 22.11 36.30 13.24
C PRO A 15 21.42 35.23 12.37
N PRO A 16 20.45 34.46 12.90
CA PRO A 16 19.73 33.49 12.11
C PRO A 16 19.04 34.20 10.94
N VAL A 17 19.30 33.73 9.72
CA VAL A 17 18.56 34.16 8.53
C VAL A 17 17.08 33.89 8.81
N PRO A 18 16.17 34.89 8.62
CA PRO A 18 14.74 34.66 8.77
C PRO A 18 14.33 33.49 7.87
N ALA A 19 13.70 32.46 8.45
CA ALA A 19 13.10 31.41 7.64
C ALA A 19 12.10 32.05 6.67
N PRO A 20 12.07 31.65 5.39
CA PRO A 20 11.04 32.12 4.48
C PRO A 20 9.68 31.80 5.10
N ALA A 21 8.82 32.82 5.20
CA ALA A 21 7.47 32.63 5.68
C ALA A 21 6.79 31.54 4.82
N PRO A 22 6.01 30.62 5.44
CA PRO A 22 5.23 29.67 4.67
C PRO A 22 4.35 30.45 3.68
N PRO A 23 4.18 29.98 2.43
CA PRO A 23 3.24 30.62 1.51
C PRO A 23 1.89 30.75 2.23
N GLY A 24 1.35 31.96 2.25
CA GLY A 24 0.05 32.23 2.87
C GLY A 24 -1.00 31.29 2.29
N VAL A 25 -1.91 30.80 3.14
CA VAL A 25 -3.08 30.08 2.65
C VAL A 25 -3.80 30.95 1.62
N PRO A 26 -4.10 30.43 0.41
CA PRO A 26 -4.77 31.21 -0.62
C PRO A 26 -6.12 31.70 -0.09
N SER A 27 -6.42 32.97 -0.35
CA SER A 27 -7.67 33.59 0.05
C SER A 27 -8.86 32.96 -0.68
N ALA A 28 -10.06 33.10 -0.11
CA ALA A 28 -11.29 32.55 -0.72
C ALA A 28 -11.54 33.09 -2.13
N GLU A 29 -11.10 34.32 -2.41
CA GLU A 29 -11.21 34.97 -3.71
C GLU A 29 -10.21 34.38 -4.73
N GLU A 30 -8.99 34.07 -4.29
CA GLU A 30 -8.00 33.36 -5.11
C GLU A 30 -8.45 31.92 -5.40
N LEU A 31 -9.06 31.25 -4.42
CA LEU A 31 -9.65 29.91 -4.56
C LEU A 31 -10.84 29.90 -5.54
N ALA A 32 -11.66 30.94 -5.53
CA ALA A 32 -12.77 31.10 -6.47
C ALA A 32 -12.32 31.40 -7.91
N ALA A 33 -11.17 32.05 -8.07
CA ALA A 33 -10.58 32.36 -9.38
C ALA A 33 -9.92 31.14 -10.07
N LEU A 34 -9.80 29.99 -9.39
CA LEU A 34 -9.27 28.78 -10.01
C LEU A 34 -10.23 28.18 -11.06
N PRO A 35 -9.67 27.56 -12.12
CA PRO A 35 -10.46 26.78 -13.06
C PRO A 35 -11.14 25.59 -12.36
N ASP A 36 -12.27 25.12 -12.90
CA ASP A 36 -13.13 24.10 -12.27
C ASP A 36 -12.36 22.83 -11.87
N TRP A 37 -11.43 22.37 -12.72
CA TRP A 37 -10.62 21.18 -12.44
C TRP A 37 -9.72 21.36 -11.21
N ALA A 38 -9.22 22.58 -10.97
CA ALA A 38 -8.31 22.87 -9.87
C ALA A 38 -9.07 23.09 -8.56
N ARG A 39 -10.27 23.67 -8.61
CA ARG A 39 -11.19 23.69 -7.45
C ARG A 39 -11.58 22.27 -7.01
N ALA A 40 -12.00 21.43 -7.95
CA ALA A 40 -12.32 20.03 -7.67
C ALA A 40 -11.12 19.27 -7.07
N HIS A 41 -9.90 19.58 -7.53
CA HIS A 41 -8.69 19.00 -6.96
C HIS A 41 -8.42 19.47 -5.53
N VAL A 42 -8.58 20.76 -5.23
CA VAL A 42 -8.44 21.30 -3.86
C VAL A 42 -9.49 20.72 -2.92
N ASP A 43 -10.74 20.57 -3.36
CA ASP A 43 -11.80 19.94 -2.58
C ASP A 43 -11.49 18.47 -2.27
N THR A 44 -10.93 17.75 -3.24
CA THR A 44 -10.47 16.36 -3.07
C THR A 44 -9.36 16.29 -2.04
N LEU A 45 -8.32 17.12 -2.16
CA LEU A 45 -7.20 17.19 -1.21
C LEU A 45 -7.67 17.58 0.21
N THR A 46 -8.63 18.49 0.31
CA THR A 46 -9.20 18.91 1.60
C THR A 46 -9.98 17.77 2.26
N SER A 47 -10.73 17.01 1.46
CA SER A 47 -11.47 15.83 1.91
C SER A 47 -10.53 14.72 2.37
N GLU A 48 -9.47 14.44 1.61
CA GLU A 48 -8.43 13.48 1.98
C GLU A 48 -7.70 13.89 3.26
N THR A 49 -7.37 15.18 3.40
CA THR A 49 -6.70 15.70 4.60
C THR A 49 -7.60 15.59 5.84
N THR A 50 -8.89 15.90 5.70
CA THR A 50 -9.86 15.75 6.80
C THR A 50 -9.98 14.29 7.21
N ARG A 51 -10.14 13.39 6.24
CA ARG A 51 -10.19 11.95 6.49
C ARG A 51 -8.92 11.42 7.16
N ALA A 52 -7.74 11.86 6.70
CA ALA A 52 -6.47 11.46 7.31
C ALA A 52 -6.34 11.95 8.76
N ARG A 53 -6.88 13.13 9.09
CA ARG A 53 -6.93 13.64 10.46
C ARG A 53 -7.88 12.82 11.33
N GLU A 54 -9.07 12.50 10.84
CA GLU A 54 -10.02 11.64 11.54
C GLU A 54 -9.45 10.24 11.81
N GLU A 55 -8.77 9.65 10.82
CA GLU A 55 -8.09 8.37 10.98
C GLU A 55 -6.94 8.47 11.99
N ALA A 56 -6.17 9.56 12.00
CA ALA A 56 -5.11 9.79 12.97
C ALA A 56 -5.65 9.96 14.40
N ASP A 57 -6.74 10.70 14.57
CA ASP A 57 -7.41 10.89 15.86
C ASP A 57 -7.99 9.56 16.37
N ALA A 58 -8.61 8.77 15.50
CA ALA A 58 -9.10 7.42 15.83
C ALA A 58 -7.95 6.50 16.29
N ARG A 59 -6.81 6.53 15.59
CA ARG A 59 -5.61 5.78 16.00
C ARG A 59 -5.01 6.28 17.30
N ALA A 60 -5.04 7.59 17.56
CA ALA A 60 -4.56 8.14 18.82
C ALA A 60 -5.41 7.67 20.01
N VAL A 61 -6.74 7.61 19.84
CA VAL A 61 -7.66 7.02 20.82
C VAL A 61 -7.36 5.52 21.01
N GLU A 62 -7.20 4.77 19.92
CA GLU A 62 -6.88 3.34 19.99
C GLU A 62 -5.56 3.08 20.71
N LEU A 63 -4.50 3.85 20.43
CA LEU A 63 -3.22 3.77 21.13
C LEU A 63 -3.35 4.09 22.61
N ARG A 64 -4.17 5.08 22.97
CA ARG A 64 -4.44 5.43 24.37
C ARG A 64 -5.19 4.30 25.09
N ASP A 65 -6.16 3.68 24.44
CA ASP A 65 -6.92 2.55 24.99
C ASP A 65 -6.02 1.32 25.14
N LEU A 66 -5.17 1.02 24.16
CA LEU A 66 -4.18 -0.04 24.23
C LEU A 66 -3.15 0.22 25.34
N THR A 67 -2.68 1.45 25.49
CA THR A 67 -1.77 1.86 26.57
C THR A 67 -2.44 1.69 27.94
N THR A 68 -3.71 2.04 28.07
CA THR A 68 -4.50 1.87 29.30
C THR A 68 -4.71 0.38 29.62
N LYS A 69 -5.00 -0.46 28.62
CA LYS A 69 -5.09 -1.91 28.78
C LYS A 69 -3.75 -2.53 29.17
N LEU A 70 -2.67 -2.11 28.54
CA LEU A 70 -1.32 -2.59 28.83
C LEU A 70 -0.86 -2.20 30.24
N SER A 71 -1.18 -0.98 30.69
CA SER A 71 -0.90 -0.53 32.07
C SER A 71 -1.83 -1.18 33.11
N GLY A 72 -3.02 -1.63 32.70
CA GLY A 72 -3.91 -2.47 33.51
C GLY A 72 -3.48 -3.94 33.60
N MET A 73 -2.70 -4.44 32.64
CA MET A 73 -2.09 -5.77 32.68
C MET A 73 -0.84 -5.75 33.58
N GLN A 74 -1.00 -6.13 34.85
CA GLN A 74 0.10 -6.19 35.84
C GLN A 74 1.13 -7.31 35.62
N ASP A 75 1.03 -8.08 34.53
CA ASP A 75 1.96 -9.18 34.29
C ASP A 75 2.98 -8.80 33.20
N PRO A 76 4.24 -8.51 33.55
CA PRO A 76 5.29 -8.18 32.58
C PRO A 76 5.54 -9.33 31.59
N ALA A 77 5.18 -10.58 31.92
CA ALA A 77 5.26 -11.70 31.00
C ALA A 77 4.22 -11.60 29.87
N VAL A 78 3.01 -11.12 30.17
CA VAL A 78 1.94 -10.90 29.18
C VAL A 78 2.28 -9.71 28.28
N ALA A 79 2.85 -8.64 28.85
CA ALA A 79 3.34 -7.51 28.07
C ALA A 79 4.49 -7.89 27.12
N ALA A 80 5.47 -8.67 27.60
CA ALA A 80 6.57 -9.17 26.77
C ALA A 80 6.07 -10.10 25.65
N ALA A 81 5.09 -10.95 25.92
CA ALA A 81 4.45 -11.80 24.91
C ALA A 81 3.71 -10.96 23.85
N ALA A 82 2.95 -9.94 24.26
CA ALA A 82 2.25 -9.06 23.34
C ALA A 82 3.20 -8.23 22.46
N ILE A 83 4.32 -7.75 23.03
CA ILE A 83 5.37 -7.04 22.26
C ILE A 83 5.99 -7.98 21.23
N ARG A 84 6.28 -9.23 21.61
CA ARG A 84 6.84 -10.23 20.70
C ARG A 84 5.87 -10.55 19.57
N GLU A 85 4.59 -10.78 19.89
CA GLU A 85 3.56 -11.02 18.89
C GLU A 85 3.38 -9.83 17.93
N ALA A 86 3.44 -8.60 18.45
CA ALA A 86 3.39 -7.39 17.64
C ALA A 86 4.62 -7.26 16.72
N ALA A 87 5.81 -7.57 17.23
CA ALA A 87 7.05 -7.58 16.44
C ALA A 87 7.01 -8.64 15.33
N ASP A 88 6.52 -9.85 15.63
CA ASP A 88 6.37 -10.92 14.65
C ASP A 88 5.37 -10.54 13.54
N LYS A 89 4.25 -9.90 13.90
CA LYS A 89 3.27 -9.38 12.92
C LYS A 89 3.87 -8.27 12.07
N LEU A 90 4.62 -7.35 12.69
CA LEU A 90 5.27 -6.25 11.98
C LEU A 90 6.30 -6.79 10.96
N ALA A 91 7.17 -7.71 11.39
CA ALA A 91 8.12 -8.37 10.51
C ALA A 91 7.43 -9.12 9.34
N ALA A 92 6.31 -9.79 9.61
CA ALA A 92 5.51 -10.43 8.56
C ALA A 92 4.92 -9.43 7.55
N THR A 93 4.39 -8.29 8.03
CA THR A 93 3.86 -7.24 7.14
C THR A 93 4.94 -6.54 6.33
N GLU A 94 6.12 -6.30 6.91
CA GLU A 94 7.26 -5.71 6.19
C GLU A 94 7.77 -6.66 5.10
N ALA A 95 7.84 -7.97 5.39
CA ALA A 95 8.18 -8.97 4.41
C ALA A 95 7.16 -8.99 3.25
N GLN A 96 5.86 -8.92 3.56
CA GLN A 96 4.81 -8.88 2.53
C GLN A 96 4.92 -7.61 1.67
N LEU A 97 5.11 -6.45 2.29
CA LEU A 97 5.22 -5.17 1.57
C LEU A 97 6.47 -5.15 0.67
N THR A 98 7.56 -5.76 1.13
CA THR A 98 8.77 -5.97 0.32
C THR A 98 8.49 -6.84 -0.90
N ARG A 99 7.77 -7.97 -0.73
CA ARG A 99 7.38 -8.83 -1.86
C ARG A 99 6.52 -8.08 -2.88
N GLU A 100 5.53 -7.32 -2.41
CA GLU A 100 4.66 -6.53 -3.29
C GLU A 100 5.45 -5.45 -4.05
N ARG A 101 6.40 -4.77 -3.38
CA ARG A 101 7.29 -3.80 -4.03
C ARG A 101 8.14 -4.46 -5.11
N LEU A 102 8.78 -5.58 -4.81
CA LEU A 102 9.60 -6.33 -5.76
C LEU A 102 8.74 -6.87 -6.92
N GLY A 103 7.53 -7.34 -6.63
CA GLY A 103 6.54 -7.76 -7.61
C GLY A 103 6.26 -6.69 -8.66
N ARG A 104 6.00 -5.46 -8.20
CA ARG A 104 5.78 -4.30 -9.09
C ARG A 104 7.04 -3.90 -9.84
N GLN A 105 8.20 -3.89 -9.17
CA GLN A 105 9.49 -3.52 -9.75
C GLN A 105 9.88 -4.45 -10.91
N TYR A 106 9.69 -5.75 -10.73
CA TYR A 106 10.04 -6.78 -11.73
C TYR A 106 8.85 -7.20 -12.61
N LYS A 107 7.69 -6.51 -12.51
CA LYS A 107 6.46 -6.79 -13.28
C LYS A 107 5.98 -8.25 -13.20
N LEU A 108 6.10 -8.84 -12.02
CA LEU A 108 5.68 -10.20 -11.73
C LEU A 108 4.15 -10.28 -11.59
N PRO A 109 3.49 -11.32 -12.10
CA PRO A 109 2.11 -11.63 -11.77
C PRO A 109 1.95 -11.91 -10.27
N ASP A 110 0.80 -11.55 -9.67
CA ASP A 110 0.51 -11.77 -8.24
C ASP A 110 0.76 -13.21 -7.77
N ALA A 111 0.45 -14.19 -8.63
CA ALA A 111 0.71 -15.60 -8.35
C ALA A 111 2.19 -15.93 -8.12
N LEU A 112 3.12 -15.15 -8.68
CA LEU A 112 4.57 -15.28 -8.44
C LEU A 112 5.03 -14.37 -7.30
N VAL A 113 4.40 -13.21 -7.09
CA VAL A 113 4.70 -12.31 -5.96
C VAL A 113 4.52 -12.99 -4.62
N SER A 114 3.45 -13.77 -4.45
CA SER A 114 3.23 -14.56 -3.22
C SER A 114 4.28 -15.64 -2.99
N ARG A 115 5.05 -16.02 -4.02
CA ARG A 115 6.06 -17.09 -3.96
C ARG A 115 7.48 -16.58 -3.74
N ILE A 116 7.71 -15.27 -3.77
CA ILE A 116 9.03 -14.68 -3.51
C ILE A 116 9.51 -15.10 -2.12
N GLN A 117 10.68 -15.74 -2.05
CA GLN A 117 11.32 -16.22 -0.82
C GLN A 117 12.61 -15.44 -0.50
N GLY A 118 12.93 -15.36 0.78
CA GLY A 118 14.17 -14.75 1.26
C GLY A 118 14.09 -14.42 2.75
N ALA A 119 15.22 -14.53 3.44
CA ALA A 119 15.34 -14.13 4.85
C ALA A 119 15.58 -12.61 5.00
N ASP A 120 16.11 -11.97 3.95
CA ASP A 120 16.38 -10.54 3.88
C ASP A 120 15.96 -9.97 2.52
N ALA A 121 16.01 -8.64 2.41
CA ALA A 121 15.60 -7.93 1.20
C ALA A 121 16.44 -8.32 -0.03
N ALA A 122 17.73 -8.60 0.14
CA ALA A 122 18.63 -8.97 -0.95
C ALA A 122 18.31 -10.36 -1.51
N ALA A 123 18.02 -11.33 -0.64
CA ALA A 123 17.60 -12.67 -1.04
C ALA A 123 16.23 -12.63 -1.73
N MET A 124 15.27 -11.84 -1.22
CA MET A 124 13.97 -11.64 -1.88
C MET A 124 14.11 -11.00 -3.26
N GLU A 125 15.03 -10.05 -3.43
CA GLU A 125 15.29 -9.42 -4.73
C GLU A 125 15.89 -10.39 -5.75
N ALA A 126 16.89 -11.19 -5.34
CA ALA A 126 17.49 -12.20 -6.20
C ALA A 126 16.45 -13.24 -6.66
N ASP A 127 15.56 -13.68 -5.76
CA ASP A 127 14.48 -14.62 -6.09
C ASP A 127 13.43 -13.98 -7.00
N ALA A 128 13.03 -12.73 -6.73
CA ALA A 128 12.13 -11.98 -7.60
C ALA A 128 12.70 -11.82 -9.02
N GLN A 129 14.00 -11.54 -9.14
CA GLN A 129 14.69 -11.44 -10.42
C GLN A 129 14.73 -12.79 -11.15
N ALA A 130 14.99 -13.89 -10.43
CA ALA A 130 14.94 -15.23 -10.99
C ALA A 130 13.53 -15.57 -11.50
N LEU A 131 12.48 -15.28 -10.73
CA LEU A 131 11.09 -15.49 -11.13
C LEU A 131 10.70 -14.62 -12.33
N ALA A 132 11.24 -13.41 -12.44
CA ALA A 132 10.95 -12.51 -13.56
C ALA A 132 11.48 -13.07 -14.89
N ALA A 133 12.57 -13.83 -14.86
CA ALA A 133 13.10 -14.52 -16.04
C ALA A 133 12.15 -15.59 -16.60
N PHE A 134 11.28 -16.15 -15.76
CA PHE A 134 10.29 -17.16 -16.13
C PHE A 134 8.88 -16.60 -16.27
N ALA A 135 8.66 -15.33 -15.92
CA ALA A 135 7.36 -14.71 -15.99
C ALA A 135 6.96 -14.46 -17.45
N PRO A 136 5.76 -14.88 -17.89
CA PRO A 136 5.26 -14.50 -19.20
C PRO A 136 5.12 -12.98 -19.25
N ALA A 137 5.50 -12.37 -20.37
CA ALA A 137 5.43 -10.93 -20.52
C ALA A 137 3.99 -10.44 -20.19
N PRO A 138 3.84 -9.34 -19.44
CA PRO A 138 2.53 -8.83 -19.08
C PRO A 138 1.72 -8.53 -20.35
N GLY A 139 0.59 -9.22 -20.50
CA GLY A 139 -0.28 -9.08 -21.66
C GLY A 139 -0.12 -10.14 -22.75
N VAL A 140 0.65 -11.22 -22.55
CA VAL A 140 0.58 -12.40 -23.43
C VAL A 140 -0.81 -13.02 -23.26
N ARG A 141 -1.73 -12.65 -24.16
CA ARG A 141 -2.95 -13.41 -24.40
C ARG A 141 -2.49 -14.81 -24.78
N LEU A 142 -2.93 -15.82 -24.03
CA LEU A 142 -2.82 -17.19 -24.52
C LEU A 142 -3.33 -17.19 -25.97
N PRO A 143 -2.65 -17.89 -26.91
CA PRO A 143 -3.17 -18.00 -28.26
C PRO A 143 -4.63 -18.44 -28.14
N GLY A 144 -5.54 -17.62 -28.67
CA GLY A 144 -6.95 -17.96 -28.69
C GLY A 144 -7.11 -19.33 -29.35
N PRO A 145 -8.11 -20.13 -28.94
CA PRO A 145 -8.36 -21.42 -29.57
C PRO A 145 -8.38 -21.23 -31.09
N ASP A 146 -7.61 -22.06 -31.79
CA ASP A 146 -7.43 -21.97 -33.23
C ASP A 146 -8.82 -21.91 -33.91
N PRO A 147 -9.12 -20.90 -34.74
CA PRO A 147 -10.39 -20.83 -35.47
C PRO A 147 -10.69 -22.10 -36.28
N LEU A 148 -9.66 -22.86 -36.66
CA LEU A 148 -9.76 -24.15 -37.36
C LEU A 148 -10.03 -25.33 -36.43
N GLN A 149 -9.86 -25.17 -35.11
CA GLN A 149 -10.21 -26.19 -34.12
C GLN A 149 -11.71 -26.25 -33.82
N GLY A 150 -12.53 -25.43 -34.48
CA GLY A 150 -13.99 -25.54 -34.48
C GLY A 150 -14.56 -25.62 -33.08
N GLY A 151 -14.85 -24.48 -32.47
CA GLY A 151 -15.62 -24.43 -31.23
C GLY A 151 -16.86 -25.30 -31.38
N GLY A 152 -16.80 -26.51 -30.82
CA GLY A 152 -17.82 -27.52 -31.03
C GLY A 152 -19.17 -26.92 -30.64
N GLN A 153 -20.21 -27.27 -31.39
CA GLN A 153 -21.58 -26.94 -31.00
C GLN A 153 -21.74 -27.22 -29.50
N PRO A 154 -22.27 -26.29 -28.70
CA PRO A 154 -22.48 -26.53 -27.28
C PRO A 154 -23.25 -27.84 -27.15
N ALA A 155 -22.81 -28.70 -26.22
CA ALA A 155 -23.47 -29.97 -25.98
C ALA A 155 -24.98 -29.74 -25.86
N PRO A 156 -25.82 -30.53 -26.54
CA PRO A 156 -27.26 -30.37 -26.44
C PRO A 156 -27.65 -30.41 -24.96
N LEU A 157 -28.58 -29.52 -24.57
CA LEU A 157 -29.08 -29.45 -23.20
C LEU A 157 -29.42 -30.85 -22.69
N SER A 158 -29.02 -31.16 -21.46
CA SER A 158 -29.34 -32.45 -20.88
C SER A 158 -30.87 -32.62 -20.82
N PRO A 159 -31.40 -33.86 -20.87
CA PRO A 159 -32.84 -34.09 -20.74
C PRO A 159 -33.45 -33.45 -19.47
N GLN A 160 -32.65 -33.31 -18.41
CA GLN A 160 -33.06 -32.68 -17.16
C GLN A 160 -33.25 -31.16 -17.33
N ASP A 161 -32.35 -30.49 -18.05
CA ASP A 161 -32.44 -29.05 -18.32
C ASP A 161 -33.59 -28.73 -19.28
N GLN A 162 -33.84 -29.61 -20.26
CA GLN A 162 -34.99 -29.49 -21.15
C GLN A 162 -36.31 -29.59 -20.38
N PHE A 163 -36.40 -30.52 -19.43
CA PHE A 163 -37.58 -30.68 -18.58
C PHE A 163 -37.78 -29.47 -17.66
N ALA A 164 -36.72 -28.93 -17.08
CA ALA A 164 -36.77 -27.74 -16.24
C ALA A 164 -37.31 -26.51 -17.01
N GLN A 165 -36.89 -26.32 -18.27
CA GLN A 165 -37.43 -25.24 -19.11
C GLN A 165 -38.92 -25.45 -19.44
N LEU A 166 -39.33 -26.69 -19.65
CA LEU A 166 -40.72 -27.01 -19.96
C LEU A 166 -41.65 -26.73 -18.77
N ILE A 167 -41.20 -27.05 -17.54
CA ILE A 167 -41.93 -26.68 -16.31
C ILE A 167 -41.95 -25.16 -16.14
N THR A 168 -40.81 -24.49 -16.31
CA THR A 168 -40.71 -23.03 -16.11
C THR A 168 -41.59 -22.25 -17.08
N SER A 169 -41.70 -22.72 -18.33
CA SER A 169 -42.59 -22.12 -19.33
C SER A 169 -44.08 -22.43 -19.11
N ALA A 170 -44.42 -23.54 -18.44
CA ALA A 170 -45.79 -23.88 -18.07
C ALA A 170 -46.29 -23.12 -16.84
N LEU A 171 -45.40 -22.71 -15.93
CA LEU A 171 -45.73 -21.93 -14.72
C LEU A 171 -45.84 -20.42 -14.96
N ASN A 172 -45.27 -19.90 -16.05
CA ASN A 172 -45.29 -18.46 -16.40
C ASN A 172 -46.43 -18.09 -17.38
N LYS A 173 -47.52 -18.87 -17.40
CA LYS A 173 -48.75 -18.59 -18.16
C LYS A 173 -49.92 -18.27 -17.25
#